data_AF-A0A2U3LXQ7-F1
#
_entry.id   AF-A0A2U3LXQ7-F1
#
_cell.length_a   1.000
_cell.length_b   1.000
_cell.length_c   1.000
_cell.angle_alpha   90.00
_cell.angle_beta   90.00
_cell.angle_gamma   90.00
#
_symmetry.space_group_name_H-M   'P 1'
#
loop_
_entity.id
_entity.type
_entity.pdbx_description
1 polymer ?
#
loop_
_entity_poly.entity_id
_entity_poly.type
_entity_poly.pdbx_seq_one_letter_code
_entity_poly.pdbx_strand_id
1 'polypeptide(L)' 'MEHEVKGVQVHDARLAAGMYVHGVPQILTINVRDFKRFKGLSVLHPASVQPVEKDET' A
#
# COMPACT_ATOMS: atom_id res chain seq x y z
N MET A 1 -3.43 6.19 27.33
CA MET A 1 -4.65 5.38 27.19
C MET A 1 -5.07 5.47 25.71
N GLU A 2 -4.28 5.02 24.74
CA GLU A 2 -3.88 3.65 24.39
C GLU A 2 -5.08 2.70 24.16
N HIS A 3 -5.94 3.12 23.24
CA HIS A 3 -6.84 2.22 22.53
C HIS A 3 -6.26 2.07 21.12
N GLU A 4 -5.05 1.52 21.02
CA GLU A 4 -4.44 1.24 19.73
C GLU A 4 -5.27 0.12 19.10
N VAL A 5 -6.14 0.49 18.17
CA VAL A 5 -7.10 -0.43 17.54
C VAL A 5 -6.30 -1.46 16.74
N LYS A 6 -6.04 -2.62 17.34
CA LYS A 6 -5.40 -3.79 16.69
C LYS A 6 -6.05 -4.17 15.35
N GLY A 7 -7.32 -3.80 15.14
CA GLY A 7 -8.05 -4.02 13.88
C GLY A 7 -7.45 -3.30 12.66
N VAL A 8 -6.79 -2.15 12.85
CA VAL A 8 -6.15 -1.41 11.74
C VAL A 8 -5.00 -2.22 11.14
N GLN A 9 -4.19 -2.87 12.00
CA GLN A 9 -3.08 -3.71 11.54
C GLN A 9 -3.55 -4.98 10.81
N VAL A 10 -4.71 -5.54 11.18
CA VAL A 10 -5.29 -6.72 10.53
C VAL A 10 -5.76 -6.39 9.11
N HIS A 11 -6.34 -5.20 8.90
CA HIS A 11 -6.78 -4.79 7.56
C HIS A 11 -5.60 -4.67 6.60
N ASP A 12 -4.53 -3.97 7.01
CA ASP A 12 -3.33 -3.81 6.19
C ASP A 12 -2.66 -5.15 5.88
N ALA A 13 -2.57 -6.03 6.88
CA ALA A 13 -2.00 -7.36 6.72
C ALA A 13 -2.81 -8.22 5.73
N ARG A 14 -4.15 -8.14 5.78
CA ARG A 14 -5.01 -8.83 4.81
C ARG A 14 -4.79 -8.31 3.39
N LEU A 15 -4.66 -6.99 3.23
CA LEU A 15 -4.39 -6.40 1.92
C LEU A 15 -3.02 -6.83 1.39
N ALA A 16 -1.97 -6.73 2.21
CA ALA A 16 -0.62 -7.18 1.85
C ALA A 16 -0.59 -8.68 1.50
N ALA A 17 -1.30 -9.53 2.24
CA ALA A 17 -1.43 -10.95 1.91
C ALA A 17 -2.05 -11.18 0.53
N GLY A 18 -3.13 -10.47 0.20
CA GLY A 18 -3.73 -10.53 -1.13
C GLY A 18 -2.76 -10.09 -2.23
N MET A 19 -2.02 -9.00 -2.00
CA MET A 19 -0.99 -8.53 -2.93
C MET A 19 0.09 -9.59 -3.18
N TYR A 20 0.56 -10.27 -2.13
CA TYR A 20 1.55 -11.35 -2.26
C TYR A 20 1.02 -12.55 -3.05
N VAL A 21 -0.19 -13.02 -2.70
CA VAL A 21 -0.81 -14.19 -3.37
C VAL A 21 -1.04 -13.92 -4.86
N HIS A 22 -1.41 -12.70 -5.21
CA HIS A 22 -1.72 -12.33 -6.59
C HIS A 22 -0.55 -11.68 -7.34
N GLY A 23 0.64 -11.60 -6.74
CA GLY A 23 1.82 -11.03 -7.39
C GLY A 23 1.67 -9.56 -7.75
N VAL A 24 0.95 -8.77 -6.94
CA VAL A 24 0.81 -7.31 -7.10
C VAL A 24 1.91 -6.65 -6.26
N PRO A 25 2.99 -6.12 -6.88
CA PRO A 25 4.17 -5.72 -6.11
C PRO A 25 4.12 -4.27 -5.65
N GLN A 26 3.16 -3.46 -6.11
CA GLN A 26 3.13 -2.02 -5.84
C GLN A 26 1.79 -1.60 -5.26
N ILE A 27 1.81 -0.72 -4.26
CA ILE A 27 0.62 -0.09 -3.70
C ILE A 27 0.80 1.43 -3.66
N LEU A 28 -0.19 2.14 -4.18
CA LEU A 28 -0.32 3.58 -4.04
C LEU A 28 -1.20 3.87 -2.81
N THR A 29 -0.63 4.50 -1.78
CA THR A 29 -1.35 4.73 -0.52
C THR A 29 -0.83 5.97 0.21
N ILE A 30 -1.73 6.67 0.92
CA ILE A 30 -1.34 7.74 1.86
C ILE A 30 -0.75 7.17 3.16
N ASN A 31 -1.05 5.90 3.48
CA ASN A 31 -0.54 5.23 4.68
C ASN A 31 0.80 4.52 4.42
N VAL A 32 1.78 5.26 3.90
CA VAL A 32 3.07 4.69 3.49
C VAL A 32 3.79 4.03 4.65
N ARG A 33 3.74 4.65 5.85
CA ARG A 33 4.50 4.20 7.02
C ARG A 33 4.08 2.79 7.45
N ASP A 34 2.79 2.51 7.50
CA ASP A 34 2.30 1.23 7.99
C ASP A 34 2.56 0.10 7.01
N PHE A 35 2.58 0.39 5.70
CA PHE A 35 2.88 -0.60 4.67
C PHE A 35 4.37 -0.91 4.50
N LYS A 36 5.29 -0.04 4.96
CA LYS A 36 6.75 -0.27 4.89
C LYS A 36 7.23 -1.52 5.63
N ARG A 37 6.43 -2.06 6.57
CA ARG A 37 6.75 -3.31 7.29
C ARG A 37 6.62 -4.56 6.41
N PHE A 38 5.84 -4.48 5.33
CA PHE A 38 5.61 -5.57 4.39
C PHE A 38 6.69 -5.58 3.30
N LYS A 39 7.71 -6.40 3.49
CA LYS A 39 8.85 -6.50 2.56
C LYS A 39 8.41 -7.00 1.19
N GLY A 40 9.12 -6.58 0.14
CA GLY A 40 8.80 -6.95 -1.25
C GLY A 40 7.68 -6.11 -1.89
N LEU A 41 6.98 -5.27 -1.13
CA LEU A 41 6.05 -4.29 -1.69
C LEU A 41 6.77 -2.95 -1.95
N SER A 42 6.52 -2.37 -3.12
CA SER A 42 6.85 -0.98 -3.43
C SER A 42 5.68 -0.10 -2.99
N VAL A 43 5.91 0.71 -1.95
CA VAL A 43 4.88 1.54 -1.34
C VAL A 43 5.08 2.98 -1.81
N LEU A 44 4.15 3.48 -2.60
CA LEU A 44 4.22 4.80 -3.24
C LEU A 44 3.19 5.73 -2.61
N HIS A 45 3.57 6.99 -2.40
CA HIS A 45 2.62 8.02 -2.01
C HIS A 45 1.95 8.59 -3.29
N PRO A 46 0.64 8.88 -3.31
CA PRO A 46 -0.01 9.49 -4.47
C PRO A 46 0.72 10.73 -4.99
N ALA A 47 1.17 11.62 -4.10
CA ALA A 47 1.91 12.82 -4.48
C ALA A 47 3.32 12.57 -5.06
N SER A 48 3.86 11.36 -4.97
CA SER A 48 5.17 11.02 -5.57
C SER A 48 5.04 10.42 -6.97
N VAL A 49 3.82 10.28 -7.50
CA VAL A 49 3.57 9.73 -8.84
C VAL A 49 2.90 10.81 -9.68
N GLN A 50 3.48 11.10 -10.84
CA GLN A 50 2.85 11.97 -11.82
C GLN A 50 1.89 11.13 -12.69
N PRO A 51 0.70 11.65 -13.03
CA PRO A 51 -0.14 11.01 -14.04
C PRO A 51 0.66 10.87 -15.33
N VAL A 52 0.63 9.67 -15.92
CA VAL A 52 1.12 9.51 -17.30
C VAL A 52 0.10 10.22 -18.18
N GLU A 53 0.52 11.25 -18.90
CA GLU A 53 -0.29 11.83 -19.98
C GLU A 53 -0.63 10.68 -20.93
N LYS A 54 -1.93 10.41 -21.08
CA LYS A 54 -2.37 9.41 -22.05
C LYS A 54 -2.10 10.01 -23.42
N ASP A 55 -1.06 9.53 -24.11
CA ASP A 55 -0.98 9.68 -25.55
C ASP A 55 -2.19 8.95 -26.14
N GLU A 56 -3.23 9.71 -26.49
CA GLU A 56 -4.34 9.25 -27.30
C GLU A 56 -3.76 8.86 -28.67
N THR A 57 -3.64 7.55 -28.90
CA THR A 57 -3.46 6.98 -30.26
C THR A 57 -4.78 6.38 -30.71
#